data_AF-A0A543DKS5-F1
#
_entry.id   AF-A0A543DKS5-F1
#
_cell.length_a   1.000
_cell.length_b   1.000
_cell.length_c   1.000
_cell.angle_alpha   90.00
_cell.angle_beta   90.00
_cell.angle_gamma   90.00
#
_symmetry.space_group_name_H-M   'P 1'
#
loop_
_entity.id
_entity.type
_entity.pdbx_description
1 polymer ?
#
loop_
_entity_poly.entity_id
_entity_poly.type
_entity_poly.pdbx_seq_one_letter_code
_entity_poly.pdbx_strand_id
1 'polypeptide(L)'
;MPRMQPLDPDHAPSVARTLLADIIDRNGDAGPMVRTMAHSPALLQGYLELSRAMRRTAIPRPLSEKISLALQEWIGCALCLAAHTAAARTVGVSDADIALARQATASDAREAALITYAVRVLTEPSSLTDADVDELRRHGWKDRVIALVALNQLTGAFNLVAGLEPAVLETVWKVDLRLRVGERRQVRSPVDGSTTKPTITPETSWGTYPRADARTSPTRSGSCWNHSCQRQACSAGPRSGPDAN
;
A
#
# COMPACT_ATOMS: atom_id res chain seq x y z
N MET A 1 15.10 -20.56 1.31
CA MET A 1 13.77 -20.93 1.84
C MET A 1 13.10 -19.67 2.36
N PRO A 2 11.78 -19.51 2.19
CA PRO A 2 11.08 -18.33 2.71
C PRO A 2 11.09 -18.33 4.24
N ARG A 3 11.09 -17.13 4.82
CA ARG A 3 11.04 -16.93 6.29
C ARG A 3 9.68 -17.32 6.85
N MET A 4 8.62 -17.10 6.06
CA MET A 4 7.26 -17.52 6.37
C MET A 4 6.82 -18.54 5.33
N GLN A 5 6.47 -19.74 5.80
CA GLN A 5 6.04 -20.82 4.89
C GLN A 5 4.58 -20.57 4.45
N PRO A 6 4.26 -20.68 3.15
CA PRO A 6 2.88 -20.66 2.70
C PRO A 6 2.06 -21.78 3.37
N LEU A 7 0.90 -21.44 3.94
CA LEU A 7 0.03 -22.44 4.56
C LEU A 7 -0.51 -23.41 3.53
N ASP A 8 -0.58 -24.68 3.89
CA ASP A 8 -1.46 -25.63 3.23
C ASP A 8 -2.93 -25.20 3.46
N PRO A 9 -3.73 -24.92 2.41
CA PRO A 9 -5.12 -24.52 2.55
C PRO A 9 -5.94 -25.46 3.44
N ASP A 10 -5.68 -26.77 3.39
CA ASP A 10 -6.40 -27.79 4.16
C ASP A 10 -6.05 -27.78 5.65
N HIS A 11 -4.99 -27.06 6.03
CA HIS A 11 -4.53 -26.93 7.40
C HIS A 11 -4.60 -25.48 7.89
N ALA A 12 -5.18 -24.56 7.11
CA ALA A 12 -5.33 -23.16 7.50
C ALA A 12 -6.40 -22.98 8.61
N PRO A 13 -6.27 -21.92 9.45
CA PRO A 13 -7.31 -21.52 10.40
C PRO A 13 -8.66 -21.29 9.70
N SER A 14 -9.79 -21.54 10.39
CA SER A 14 -11.13 -21.64 9.78
C SER A 14 -11.48 -20.49 8.83
N VAL A 15 -11.34 -19.23 9.26
CA VAL A 15 -11.65 -18.07 8.42
C VAL A 15 -10.72 -17.98 7.21
N ALA A 16 -9.42 -18.21 7.39
CA ALA A 16 -8.46 -18.17 6.30
C ALA A 16 -8.68 -19.32 5.30
N ARG A 17 -9.09 -20.50 5.78
CA ARG A 17 -9.44 -21.65 4.93
C ARG A 17 -10.59 -21.32 3.99
N THR A 18 -11.67 -20.71 4.50
CA THR A 18 -12.78 -20.27 3.66
C THR A 18 -12.31 -19.27 2.60
N LEU A 19 -11.50 -18.28 2.99
CA LEU A 19 -10.96 -17.29 2.04
C LEU A 19 -10.04 -17.91 0.98
N LEU A 20 -9.23 -18.90 1.34
CA LEU A 20 -8.35 -19.61 0.42
C LEU A 20 -9.14 -20.48 -0.55
N ALA A 21 -10.12 -21.26 -0.06
CA ALA A 21 -10.99 -22.07 -0.91
C ALA A 21 -11.69 -21.21 -1.97
N ASP A 22 -12.25 -20.08 -1.54
CA ASP A 22 -12.86 -19.07 -2.39
C ASP A 22 -11.95 -18.56 -3.54
N ILE A 23 -10.64 -18.52 -3.32
CA ILE A 23 -9.66 -18.05 -4.33
C ILE A 23 -9.28 -19.20 -5.24
N ILE A 24 -9.04 -20.39 -4.67
CA ILE A 24 -8.70 -21.61 -5.40
C ILE A 24 -9.83 -21.98 -6.36
N ASP A 25 -11.09 -21.90 -5.94
CA ASP A 25 -12.25 -22.20 -6.80
C ASP A 25 -12.32 -21.27 -8.03
N ARG A 26 -11.85 -20.03 -7.90
CA ARG A 26 -11.90 -19.02 -8.98
C ARG A 26 -10.67 -19.05 -9.88
N ASN A 27 -9.49 -19.35 -9.33
CA ASN A 27 -8.20 -19.14 -9.98
C ASN A 27 -7.36 -20.43 -10.13
N GLY A 28 -7.80 -21.55 -9.57
CA GLY A 28 -7.07 -22.82 -9.50
C GLY A 28 -6.02 -22.90 -8.39
N ASP A 29 -5.36 -21.78 -8.05
CA ASP A 29 -4.43 -21.66 -6.92
C ASP A 29 -4.53 -20.26 -6.29
N ALA A 30 -4.25 -20.18 -4.98
CA ALA A 30 -4.11 -18.93 -4.25
C ALA A 30 -2.69 -18.34 -4.37
N GLY A 31 -1.69 -19.16 -4.70
CA GLY A 31 -0.31 -18.74 -4.83
C GLY A 31 0.37 -18.50 -3.48
N PRO A 32 1.72 -18.37 -3.48
CA PRO A 32 2.51 -18.38 -2.25
C PRO A 32 2.23 -17.18 -1.34
N MET A 33 2.04 -15.98 -1.89
CA MET A 33 1.78 -14.77 -1.10
C MET A 33 0.48 -14.88 -0.30
N VAL A 34 -0.62 -15.24 -0.96
CA VAL A 34 -1.95 -15.32 -0.33
C VAL A 34 -1.98 -16.44 0.71
N ARG A 35 -1.41 -17.60 0.37
CA ARG A 35 -1.24 -18.72 1.31
C ARG A 35 -0.37 -18.36 2.51
N THR A 36 0.58 -17.43 2.36
CA THR A 36 1.39 -16.94 3.49
C THR A 36 0.64 -15.89 4.31
N MET A 37 -0.14 -15.01 3.68
CA MET A 37 -0.99 -14.05 4.40
C MET A 37 -2.04 -14.75 5.28
N ALA A 38 -2.43 -15.98 4.91
CA ALA A 38 -3.39 -16.80 5.65
C ALA A 38 -2.97 -17.13 7.10
N HIS A 39 -1.69 -16.96 7.47
CA HIS A 39 -1.26 -16.98 8.88
C HIS A 39 -1.96 -15.90 9.73
N SER A 40 -2.43 -14.82 9.10
CA SER A 40 -3.27 -13.80 9.71
C SER A 40 -4.56 -13.64 8.89
N PRO A 41 -5.69 -14.25 9.32
CA PRO A 41 -6.96 -14.12 8.62
C PRO A 41 -7.40 -12.66 8.40
N ALA A 42 -7.11 -11.78 9.35
CA ALA A 42 -7.40 -10.35 9.25
C ALA A 42 -6.60 -9.66 8.13
N LEU A 43 -5.30 -9.98 8.01
CA LEU A 43 -4.45 -9.47 6.92
C LEU A 43 -4.94 -9.97 5.57
N LEU A 44 -5.22 -11.27 5.45
CA LEU A 44 -5.72 -11.87 4.22
C LEU A 44 -7.04 -11.23 3.80
N GLN A 45 -8.00 -11.09 4.72
CA GLN A 45 -9.28 -10.43 4.44
C GLN A 45 -9.06 -9.00 3.93
N GLY A 46 -8.28 -8.20 4.66
CA GLY A 46 -8.03 -6.80 4.31
C GLY A 46 -7.36 -6.65 2.94
N TYR A 47 -6.38 -7.49 2.63
CA TYR A 47 -5.74 -7.54 1.30
C TYR A 47 -6.76 -7.85 0.19
N LEU A 48 -7.64 -8.84 0.39
CA LEU A 48 -8.62 -9.22 -0.62
C LEU A 48 -9.68 -8.14 -0.85
N GLU A 49 -10.14 -7.49 0.22
CA GLU A 49 -11.08 -6.37 0.14
C GLU A 49 -10.47 -5.15 -0.55
N LEU A 50 -9.24 -4.78 -0.18
CA LEU A 50 -8.52 -3.69 -0.82
C LEU A 50 -8.31 -3.99 -2.31
N SER A 51 -7.84 -5.20 -2.64
CA SER A 51 -7.64 -5.64 -4.03
C SER A 51 -8.94 -5.63 -4.84
N ARG A 52 -10.07 -6.04 -4.24
CA ARG A 52 -11.42 -5.95 -4.85
C ARG A 52 -11.83 -4.51 -5.09
N ALA A 53 -11.59 -3.61 -4.13
CA ALA A 53 -11.88 -2.20 -4.27
C ALA A 53 -11.03 -1.53 -5.37
N MET A 54 -9.76 -1.94 -5.49
CA MET A 54 -8.85 -1.38 -6.49
C MET A 54 -9.27 -1.68 -7.93
N ARG A 55 -9.95 -2.82 -8.18
CA ARG A 55 -10.53 -3.11 -9.51
C ARG A 55 -11.62 -2.12 -9.93
N ARG A 56 -12.18 -1.35 -9.00
CA ARG A 56 -13.18 -0.30 -9.28
C ARG A 56 -12.57 1.10 -9.36
N THR A 57 -11.24 1.21 -9.32
CA THR A 57 -10.56 2.49 -9.54
C THR A 57 -10.62 2.84 -11.03
N ALA A 58 -10.67 4.14 -11.32
CA ALA A 58 -10.78 4.65 -12.70
C ALA A 58 -9.40 4.77 -13.38
N ILE A 59 -8.49 3.83 -13.09
CA ILE A 59 -7.16 3.76 -13.70
C ILE A 59 -7.17 2.60 -14.70
N PRO A 60 -6.85 2.83 -15.99
CA PRO A 60 -6.76 1.75 -16.97
C PRO A 60 -5.81 0.65 -16.51
N ARG A 61 -6.14 -0.60 -16.85
CA ARG A 61 -5.34 -1.76 -16.42
C ARG A 61 -3.88 -1.68 -16.88
N PRO A 62 -3.55 -1.34 -18.15
CA PRO A 62 -2.16 -1.18 -18.58
C PRO A 62 -1.37 -0.17 -17.74
N LEU A 63 -1.97 0.99 -17.44
CA LEU A 63 -1.35 2.01 -16.60
C LEU A 63 -1.19 1.56 -15.15
N SER A 64 -2.14 0.79 -14.61
CA SER A 64 -2.02 0.24 -13.25
C SER A 64 -0.84 -0.73 -13.12
N GLU A 65 -0.55 -1.52 -14.17
CA GLU A 65 0.64 -2.38 -14.20
C GLU A 65 1.93 -1.56 -14.34
N LYS A 66 1.96 -0.51 -15.17
CA LYS A 66 3.09 0.43 -15.27
C LYS A 66 3.42 1.08 -13.91
N ILE A 67 2.40 1.57 -13.20
CA ILE A 67 2.58 2.14 -11.84
C ILE A 67 3.11 1.07 -10.89
N SER A 68 2.54 -0.13 -10.90
CA SER A 68 2.99 -1.21 -10.02
C SER A 68 4.45 -1.60 -10.30
N LEU A 69 4.87 -1.65 -11.58
CA LEU A 69 6.27 -1.86 -11.96
C LEU A 69 7.20 -0.77 -11.38
N ALA A 70 6.83 0.50 -11.48
CA ALA A 70 7.61 1.61 -10.93
C ALA A 70 7.77 1.51 -9.40
N LEU A 71 6.67 1.24 -8.70
CA LEU A 71 6.67 1.11 -7.24
C LEU A 71 7.48 -0.11 -6.79
N GLN A 72 7.33 -1.25 -7.45
CA GLN A 72 8.04 -2.48 -7.08
C GLN A 72 9.53 -2.45 -7.46
N GLU A 73 9.92 -1.67 -8.49
CA GLU A 73 11.33 -1.36 -8.75
C GLU A 73 11.93 -0.57 -7.59
N TRP A 74 11.20 0.43 -7.07
CA TRP A 74 11.66 1.20 -5.92
C TRP A 74 11.70 0.35 -4.63
N ILE A 75 10.64 -0.42 -4.34
CA ILE A 75 10.56 -1.30 -3.17
C ILE A 75 11.62 -2.41 -3.22
N GLY A 76 11.98 -2.86 -4.44
CA GLY A 76 12.96 -3.93 -4.65
C GLY A 76 12.37 -5.34 -4.54
N CYS A 77 11.05 -5.51 -4.72
CA CYS A 77 10.39 -6.82 -4.67
C CYS A 77 10.52 -7.55 -6.02
N ALA A 78 11.49 -8.46 -6.14
CA ALA A 78 11.72 -9.23 -7.38
C ALA A 78 10.53 -10.12 -7.77
N LEU A 79 9.86 -10.74 -6.79
CA LEU A 79 8.65 -11.53 -7.03
C LEU A 79 7.53 -10.66 -7.62
N CYS A 80 7.35 -9.46 -7.07
CA CYS A 80 6.33 -8.53 -7.52
C CYS A 80 6.65 -7.99 -8.93
N LEU A 81 7.91 -7.65 -9.19
CA LEU A 81 8.37 -7.25 -10.54
C LEU A 81 8.10 -8.32 -11.58
N ALA A 82 8.40 -9.59 -11.27
CA ALA A 82 8.12 -10.71 -12.18
C ALA A 82 6.61 -10.85 -12.45
N ALA A 83 5.78 -10.79 -11.41
CA ALA A 83 4.33 -10.88 -11.53
C ALA A 83 3.72 -9.72 -12.35
N HIS A 84 4.11 -8.48 -12.05
CA HIS A 84 3.60 -7.31 -12.76
C HIS A 84 4.16 -7.20 -14.19
N THR A 85 5.37 -7.68 -14.47
CA THR A 85 5.91 -7.77 -15.84
C THR A 85 5.07 -8.75 -16.68
N ALA A 86 4.76 -9.93 -16.13
CA ALA A 86 3.90 -10.89 -16.81
C ALA A 86 2.49 -10.33 -17.05
N ALA A 87 1.88 -9.71 -16.03
CA ALA A 87 0.56 -9.10 -16.14
C ALA A 87 0.52 -7.95 -17.15
N ALA A 88 1.54 -7.09 -17.17
CA ALA A 88 1.67 -5.99 -18.12
C ALA A 88 1.67 -6.49 -19.57
N ARG A 89 2.43 -7.56 -19.85
CA ARG A 89 2.46 -8.19 -21.18
C ARG A 89 1.11 -8.76 -21.58
N THR A 90 0.40 -9.43 -20.66
CA THR A 90 -0.94 -9.97 -20.93
C THR A 90 -1.95 -8.88 -21.30
N VAL A 91 -1.77 -7.66 -20.81
CA VAL A 91 -2.65 -6.52 -21.12
C VAL A 91 -2.10 -5.60 -22.21
N GLY A 92 -1.09 -6.06 -22.96
CA GLY A 92 -0.58 -5.39 -24.16
C GLY A 92 0.46 -4.29 -23.93
N VAL A 93 1.05 -4.17 -22.74
CA VAL A 93 2.17 -3.25 -22.51
C VAL A 93 3.42 -3.80 -23.19
N SER A 94 4.08 -2.97 -24.00
CA SER A 94 5.31 -3.35 -24.69
C SER A 94 6.50 -3.47 -23.73
N ASP A 95 7.51 -4.28 -24.07
CA ASP A 95 8.72 -4.39 -23.25
C ASP A 95 9.46 -3.04 -23.10
N ALA A 96 9.38 -2.16 -24.11
CA ALA A 96 9.92 -0.80 -24.03
C ALA A 96 9.18 0.05 -22.99
N ASP A 97 7.85 0.00 -22.99
CA ASP A 97 7.03 0.69 -21.98
C ASP A 97 7.22 0.10 -20.58
N ILE A 98 7.43 -1.22 -20.45
CA ILE A 98 7.78 -1.85 -19.17
C ILE A 98 9.12 -1.30 -18.66
N ALA A 99 10.13 -1.18 -19.54
CA ALA A 99 11.43 -0.63 -19.18
C ALA A 99 11.34 0.85 -18.75
N LEU A 100 10.51 1.65 -19.42
CA LEU A 100 10.23 3.04 -19.03
C LEU A 100 9.50 3.11 -17.68
N ALA A 101 8.47 2.28 -17.48
CA ALA A 101 7.71 2.25 -16.24
C ALA A 101 8.60 1.94 -15.03
N ARG A 102 9.55 1.00 -15.16
CA ARG A 102 10.53 0.70 -14.12
C ARG A 102 11.47 1.86 -13.80
N GLN A 103 11.67 2.79 -14.74
CA GLN A 103 12.40 4.04 -14.53
C GLN A 103 11.49 5.18 -14.03
N ALA A 104 10.29 4.84 -13.54
CA ALA A 104 9.28 5.78 -13.08
C ALA A 104 8.79 6.78 -14.15
N THR A 105 8.78 6.39 -15.44
CA THR A 105 8.35 7.25 -16.54
C THR A 105 7.51 6.49 -17.58
N ALA A 106 7.02 7.18 -18.61
CA ALA A 106 6.30 6.61 -19.73
C ALA A 106 6.51 7.42 -21.01
N SER A 107 6.17 6.83 -22.15
CA SER A 107 6.16 7.47 -23.46
C SER A 107 5.08 8.56 -23.57
N ASP A 108 3.91 8.33 -22.96
CA ASP A 108 2.85 9.33 -22.80
C ASP A 108 3.13 10.23 -21.60
N ALA A 109 3.15 11.55 -21.81
CA ALA A 109 3.47 12.53 -20.76
C ALA A 109 2.46 12.53 -19.61
N ARG A 110 1.18 12.25 -19.90
CA ARG A 110 0.12 12.18 -18.89
C ARG A 110 0.30 10.94 -18.01
N GLU A 111 0.65 9.78 -18.58
CA GLU A 111 1.02 8.58 -17.82
C GLU A 111 2.30 8.81 -17.00
N ALA A 112 3.33 9.42 -17.59
CA ALA A 112 4.60 9.68 -16.93
C ALA A 112 4.44 10.54 -15.66
N ALA A 113 3.59 11.57 -15.72
CA ALA A 113 3.25 12.40 -14.57
C ALA A 113 2.61 11.58 -13.43
N LEU A 114 1.68 10.66 -13.75
CA LEU A 114 1.04 9.81 -12.75
C LEU A 114 1.99 8.78 -12.14
N ILE A 115 2.83 8.16 -12.96
CA ILE A 115 3.83 7.18 -12.50
C ILE A 115 4.85 7.86 -11.58
N THR A 116 5.38 9.02 -11.99
CA THR A 116 6.33 9.80 -11.18
C THR A 116 5.71 10.20 -9.84
N TYR A 117 4.49 10.73 -9.87
CA TYR A 117 3.78 11.10 -8.65
C TYR A 117 3.52 9.90 -7.74
N ALA A 118 3.11 8.74 -8.29
CA ALA A 118 2.90 7.53 -7.50
C ALA A 118 4.17 7.11 -6.75
N VAL A 119 5.33 7.20 -7.40
CA VAL A 119 6.62 6.96 -6.75
C VAL A 119 6.86 8.00 -5.65
N ARG A 120 6.66 9.30 -5.90
CA ARG A 120 6.84 10.33 -4.85
C ARG A 120 5.91 10.12 -3.64
N VAL A 121 4.66 9.72 -3.85
CA VAL A 121 3.72 9.33 -2.76
C VAL A 121 4.30 8.20 -1.90
N LEU A 122 5.01 7.25 -2.51
CA LEU A 122 5.64 6.16 -1.79
C LEU A 122 6.88 6.60 -1.01
N THR A 123 7.71 7.45 -1.63
CA THR A 123 9.09 7.68 -1.18
C THR A 123 9.27 8.92 -0.33
N GLU A 124 8.48 9.96 -0.59
CA GLU A 124 8.59 11.26 0.04
C GLU A 124 7.22 11.97 0.16
N PRO A 125 6.17 11.32 0.72
CA PRO A 125 4.83 11.91 0.75
C PRO A 125 4.76 13.25 1.50
N SER A 126 5.68 13.50 2.43
CA SER A 126 5.77 14.77 3.17
C SER A 126 6.31 15.94 2.34
N SER A 127 6.94 15.68 1.18
CA SER A 127 7.43 16.74 0.28
C SER A 127 6.42 17.11 -0.81
N LEU A 128 5.30 16.38 -0.90
CA LEU A 128 4.23 16.70 -1.84
C LEU A 128 3.50 17.97 -1.40
N THR A 129 3.33 18.87 -2.35
CA THR A 129 2.68 20.17 -2.18
C THR A 129 1.34 20.20 -2.91
N ASP A 130 0.51 21.21 -2.63
CA ASP A 130 -0.74 21.44 -3.38
C ASP A 130 -0.47 21.61 -4.89
N ALA A 131 0.65 22.22 -5.25
CA ALA A 131 1.06 22.40 -6.65
C ALA A 131 1.31 21.05 -7.37
N ASP A 132 1.86 20.06 -6.66
CA ASP A 132 2.07 18.70 -7.20
C ASP A 132 0.73 18.00 -7.49
N VAL A 133 -0.23 18.17 -6.58
CA VAL A 133 -1.59 17.62 -6.75
C VAL A 133 -2.33 18.33 -7.89
N ASP A 134 -2.18 19.64 -8.01
CA ASP A 134 -2.83 20.42 -9.07
C ASP A 134 -2.21 20.16 -10.46
N GLU A 135 -0.90 19.91 -10.56
CA GLU A 135 -0.25 19.42 -11.78
C GLU A 135 -0.89 18.12 -12.27
N LEU A 136 -1.06 17.15 -11.37
CA LEU A 136 -1.73 15.91 -11.69
C LEU A 136 -3.16 16.10 -12.20
N ARG A 137 -3.91 17.00 -11.57
CA ARG A 137 -5.29 17.32 -11.96
C ARG A 137 -5.36 18.03 -13.31
N ARG A 138 -4.36 18.87 -13.66
CA ARG A 138 -4.24 19.46 -15.00
C ARG A 138 -4.00 18.42 -16.08
N HIS A 139 -3.30 17.34 -15.75
CA HIS A 139 -3.23 16.14 -16.58
C HIS A 139 -4.52 15.31 -16.55
N GLY A 140 -5.59 15.72 -15.89
CA GLY A 140 -6.86 15.01 -15.84
C GLY A 140 -6.83 13.75 -14.98
N TRP A 141 -5.89 13.65 -14.03
CA TRP A 141 -5.84 12.57 -13.05
C TRP A 141 -6.52 12.96 -11.74
N LYS A 142 -6.98 11.93 -11.02
CA LYS A 142 -7.54 12.06 -9.67
C LYS A 142 -6.60 11.40 -8.68
N ASP A 143 -6.67 11.84 -7.43
CA ASP A 143 -5.80 11.43 -6.31
C ASP A 143 -5.99 9.95 -5.87
N ARG A 144 -6.78 9.18 -6.62
CA ARG A 144 -7.08 7.76 -6.40
C ARG A 144 -5.87 6.84 -6.49
N VAL A 145 -4.75 7.32 -7.05
CA VAL A 145 -3.50 6.58 -7.16
C VAL A 145 -2.92 6.20 -5.80
N ILE A 146 -3.24 6.95 -4.74
CA ILE A 146 -2.78 6.68 -3.36
C ILE A 146 -3.16 5.26 -2.92
N ALA A 147 -4.36 4.79 -3.28
CA ALA A 147 -4.81 3.46 -2.89
C ALA A 147 -4.04 2.34 -3.63
N LEU A 148 -3.63 2.59 -4.87
CA LEU A 148 -2.75 1.68 -5.62
C LEU A 148 -1.34 1.65 -5.02
N VAL A 149 -0.83 2.79 -4.56
CA VAL A 149 0.43 2.89 -3.83
C VAL A 149 0.37 2.10 -2.52
N ALA A 150 -0.69 2.29 -1.73
CA ALA A 150 -0.89 1.56 -0.48
C ALA A 150 -0.95 0.03 -0.68
N LEU A 151 -1.67 -0.43 -1.71
CA LEU A 151 -1.74 -1.85 -2.05
C LEU A 151 -0.37 -2.41 -2.44
N ASN A 152 0.40 -1.67 -3.26
CA ASN A 152 1.74 -2.08 -3.69
C ASN A 152 2.76 -2.08 -2.53
N GLN A 153 2.67 -1.09 -1.63
CA GLN A 153 3.49 -1.06 -0.43
C GLN A 153 3.19 -2.26 0.47
N LEU A 154 1.91 -2.60 0.66
CA LEU A 154 1.48 -3.77 1.43
C LEU A 154 2.06 -5.07 0.85
N THR A 155 1.84 -5.32 -0.45
CA THR A 155 2.26 -6.58 -1.07
C THR A 155 3.78 -6.69 -1.20
N GLY A 156 4.44 -5.60 -1.58
CA GLY A 156 5.90 -5.52 -1.70
C GLY A 156 6.59 -5.76 -0.36
N ALA A 157 6.21 -5.01 0.68
CA ALA A 157 6.77 -5.18 2.02
C ALA A 157 6.47 -6.57 2.58
N PHE A 158 5.25 -7.08 2.41
CA PHE A 158 4.89 -8.41 2.87
C PHE A 158 5.76 -9.49 2.22
N ASN A 159 5.92 -9.49 0.90
CA ASN A 159 6.74 -10.49 0.20
C ASN A 159 8.20 -10.44 0.65
N LEU A 160 8.76 -9.24 0.83
CA LEU A 160 10.11 -9.05 1.33
C LEU A 160 10.27 -9.53 2.78
N VAL A 161 9.28 -9.33 3.65
CA VAL A 161 9.30 -9.79 5.05
C VAL A 161 9.08 -11.31 5.16
N ALA A 162 8.20 -11.86 4.32
CA ALA A 162 7.98 -13.29 4.21
C ALA A 162 9.17 -14.03 3.57
N GLY A 163 10.04 -13.31 2.84
CA GLY A 163 11.16 -13.90 2.10
C GLY A 163 10.71 -14.71 0.89
N LEU A 164 9.63 -14.28 0.24
CA LEU A 164 9.11 -14.91 -0.97
C LEU A 164 9.89 -14.40 -2.18
N GLU A 165 10.42 -15.34 -2.95
CA GLU A 165 11.21 -15.08 -4.17
C GLU A 165 10.47 -15.64 -5.38
N PRO A 166 10.69 -15.09 -6.58
CA PRO A 166 10.17 -15.70 -7.80
C PRO A 166 10.79 -17.08 -7.98
N ALA A 167 9.98 -18.05 -8.43
CA ALA A 167 10.41 -19.42 -8.65
C ALA A 167 11.54 -19.56 -9.69
N VAL A 168 11.85 -18.48 -10.44
CA VAL A 168 12.74 -18.50 -11.60
C VAL A 168 13.81 -17.38 -11.54
N LEU A 169 14.56 -17.26 -10.45
CA LEU A 169 15.76 -16.37 -10.43
C LEU A 169 16.91 -16.94 -9.59
N GLU A 170 17.41 -18.12 -9.97
CA GLU A 170 18.71 -18.57 -9.47
C GLU A 170 19.89 -17.78 -10.10
N THR A 171 19.74 -17.14 -11.28
CA THR A 171 20.96 -16.85 -12.08
C THR A 171 21.25 -15.40 -12.49
N VAL A 172 20.30 -14.45 -12.52
CA VAL A 172 20.58 -13.13 -13.18
C VAL A 172 20.41 -11.89 -12.29
N TRP A 173 19.55 -11.90 -11.27
CA TRP A 173 19.17 -10.67 -10.56
C TRP A 173 19.93 -10.40 -9.24
N LYS A 174 20.54 -11.41 -8.61
CA LYS A 174 21.24 -11.26 -7.32
C LYS A 174 22.45 -10.31 -7.37
N VAL A 175 23.03 -10.09 -8.55
CA VAL A 175 24.20 -9.22 -8.75
C VAL A 175 23.78 -7.74 -8.80
N ASP A 176 22.70 -7.40 -9.49
CA ASP A 176 22.27 -6.00 -9.70
C ASP A 176 21.61 -5.40 -8.43
N LEU A 177 20.88 -6.20 -7.65
CA LEU A 177 20.22 -5.71 -6.43
C LEU A 177 21.22 -5.34 -5.31
N ARG A 178 22.34 -6.06 -5.20
CA ARG A 178 23.40 -5.79 -4.20
C ARG A 178 24.13 -4.47 -4.47
N LEU A 179 24.37 -4.14 -5.73
CA LEU A 179 25.06 -2.91 -6.12
C LEU A 179 24.19 -1.68 -5.82
N ARG A 180 22.89 -1.73 -6.15
CA ARG A 180 21.96 -0.60 -5.98
C ARG A 180 21.59 -0.32 -4.52
N VAL A 181 21.54 -1.33 -3.64
CA VAL A 181 21.35 -1.11 -2.20
C VAL A 181 22.59 -0.49 -1.55
N GLY A 182 23.79 -0.83 -2.06
CA GLY A 182 25.06 -0.25 -1.60
C GLY A 182 25.19 1.24 -1.90
N GLU A 183 24.88 1.67 -3.13
CA GLU A 183 24.91 3.09 -3.53
C GLU A 183 23.88 3.94 -2.77
N ARG A 184 22.71 3.39 -2.45
CA ARG A 184 21.65 4.12 -1.73
C ARG A 184 21.97 4.46 -0.27
N ARG A 185 22.97 3.83 0.35
CA ARG A 185 23.39 4.18 1.72
C ARG A 185 24.24 5.45 1.79
N GLN A 186 24.79 5.90 0.67
CA GLN A 186 25.71 7.05 0.62
C GLN A 186 25.04 8.40 0.37
N VAL A 187 23.77 8.45 -0.07
CA VAL A 187 23.04 9.72 -0.23
C VAL A 187 22.37 10.10 1.10
N ARG A 188 23.20 10.46 2.09
CA ARG A 188 22.77 11.34 3.20
C ARG A 188 23.48 12.67 3.01
N SER A 189 22.73 13.70 2.64
CA SER A 189 23.23 15.07 2.70
C SER A 189 23.58 15.43 4.15
N PRO A 190 24.67 16.20 4.42
CA PRO A 190 24.90 16.75 5.74
C PRO A 190 23.78 17.73 6.06
N VAL A 191 22.98 17.43 7.09
CA VAL A 191 22.08 18.44 7.66
C VAL A 191 22.94 19.29 8.59
N ASP A 192 23.18 20.54 8.19
CA ASP A 192 23.89 21.53 8.99
C ASP A 192 23.25 21.70 10.37
N GLY A 193 24.11 21.74 11.38
CA GLY A 193 23.73 21.77 12.78
C GLY A 193 23.07 23.09 13.17
N SER A 194 21.75 23.06 13.39
CA SER A 194 21.12 23.70 14.54
C SER A 194 19.71 23.13 14.71
N THR A 195 19.53 22.23 15.66
CA THR A 195 18.19 21.86 16.16
C THR A 195 18.24 21.77 17.67
N THR A 196 17.62 22.75 18.32
CA THR A 196 17.16 22.63 19.70
C THR A 196 16.18 21.44 19.75
N LYS A 197 16.59 20.39 20.47
CA LYS A 197 15.77 19.19 20.73
C LYS A 197 14.55 19.59 21.59
N PRO A 198 13.31 19.27 21.22
CA PRO A 198 12.20 19.39 22.15
C PRO A 198 12.32 18.27 23.20
N THR A 199 12.36 18.66 24.47
CA THR A 199 12.38 17.75 25.62
C THR A 199 11.02 17.09 25.77
N ILE A 200 10.93 15.78 25.58
CA ILE A 200 9.76 14.99 25.93
C ILE A 200 9.87 14.63 27.41
N THR A 201 8.97 15.17 28.24
CA THR A 201 8.82 14.77 29.65
C THR A 201 8.06 13.44 29.75
N PRO A 202 8.46 12.50 30.60
CA PRO A 202 7.81 11.19 30.70
C PRO A 202 6.72 11.24 31.75
N GLU A 203 5.46 11.42 31.35
CA GLU A 203 4.33 11.12 32.25
C GLU A 203 3.06 10.84 31.46
N THR A 204 2.75 9.55 31.26
CA THR A 204 1.39 9.02 31.32
C THR A 204 1.48 7.50 31.37
N SER A 205 1.20 6.97 32.56
CA SER A 205 1.04 5.55 32.85
C SER A 205 -0.06 4.93 31.99
N TRP A 206 0.25 3.85 31.29
CA TRP A 206 -0.76 2.99 30.67
C TRP A 206 -1.59 2.32 31.78
N GLY A 207 -2.80 2.82 32.01
CA GLY A 207 -3.75 2.25 32.97
C GLY A 207 -4.14 0.81 32.60
N THR A 208 -4.13 -0.06 33.59
CA THR A 208 -4.56 -1.45 33.53
C THR A 208 -6.03 -1.59 33.11
N TYR A 209 -6.32 -2.43 32.11
CA TYR A 209 -7.69 -2.80 31.72
C TYR A 209 -8.34 -3.73 32.75
N PRO A 210 -9.59 -3.49 33.21
CA PRO A 210 -10.31 -4.45 34.02
C PRO A 210 -10.93 -5.58 33.18
N ARG A 211 -10.90 -6.81 33.74
CA ARG A 211 -11.54 -8.01 33.20
C ARG A 211 -13.07 -7.81 33.10
N ALA A 212 -13.65 -8.26 31.99
CA ALA A 212 -15.09 -8.26 31.77
C ALA A 212 -15.77 -9.41 32.52
N ASP A 213 -16.73 -9.09 33.39
CA ASP A 213 -17.67 -10.06 33.94
C ASP A 213 -18.93 -10.15 33.08
N ALA A 214 -19.35 -11.39 32.84
CA ALA A 214 -20.54 -11.73 32.07
C ALA A 214 -21.82 -11.49 32.88
N ARG A 215 -22.73 -10.67 32.35
CA ARG A 215 -24.19 -10.93 32.31
C ARG A 215 -24.97 -9.80 31.64
N THR A 216 -26.00 -10.21 30.90
CA THR A 216 -27.13 -9.45 30.32
C THR A 216 -26.94 -8.73 28.97
N SER A 217 -27.56 -9.30 27.94
CA SER A 217 -28.16 -8.62 26.78
C SER A 217 -29.70 -8.74 26.92
N PRO A 218 -30.56 -8.07 26.11
CA PRO A 218 -30.29 -7.09 25.05
C PRO A 218 -31.19 -5.83 25.13
N THR A 219 -30.79 -4.72 24.49
CA THR A 219 -31.67 -3.92 23.60
C THR A 219 -30.87 -2.89 22.80
N ARG A 220 -31.34 -2.67 21.56
CA ARG A 220 -30.86 -1.74 20.50
C ARG A 220 -30.10 -0.49 20.96
N SER A 221 -28.91 -0.26 20.40
CA SER A 221 -28.54 0.99 19.70
C SER A 221 -27.11 0.86 19.15
N GLY A 222 -26.82 1.59 18.06
CA GLY A 222 -25.55 1.51 17.34
C GLY A 222 -24.33 1.98 18.13
N SER A 223 -23.16 1.51 17.71
CA SER A 223 -21.85 1.96 18.18
C SER A 223 -20.97 2.14 16.94
N CYS A 224 -20.77 3.37 16.44
CA CYS A 224 -19.79 4.36 16.92
C CYS A 224 -18.40 3.76 17.15
N TRP A 225 -17.67 3.58 16.04
CA TRP A 225 -16.22 3.45 16.07
C TRP A 225 -15.59 4.85 16.19
N ASN A 226 -15.00 5.09 17.35
CA ASN A 226 -13.85 5.96 17.64
C ASN A 226 -13.86 7.42 17.10
N HIS A 227 -14.53 8.32 17.82
CA HIS A 227 -14.38 9.77 17.68
C HIS A 227 -13.26 10.31 18.59
N SER A 228 -12.02 10.29 18.11
CA SER A 228 -10.98 11.21 18.62
C SER A 228 -10.18 11.92 17.52
N CYS A 229 -10.34 11.53 16.25
CA CYS A 229 -9.63 12.15 15.11
C CYS A 229 -10.49 13.09 14.25
N GLN A 230 -11.74 13.39 14.63
CA GLN A 230 -12.72 14.04 13.72
C GLN A 230 -13.51 15.23 14.31
N ARG A 231 -13.02 15.87 15.38
CA ARG A 231 -13.67 17.06 15.99
C ARG A 231 -12.87 18.35 15.87
N GLN A 232 -12.01 18.51 14.86
CA GLN A 232 -11.33 19.79 14.60
C GLN A 232 -11.68 20.46 13.27
N ALA A 233 -12.60 19.91 12.49
CA ALA A 233 -12.98 20.49 11.20
C ALA A 233 -14.50 20.57 11.02
N CYS A 234 -15.22 21.19 11.96
CA CYS A 234 -16.57 21.72 11.72
C CYS A 234 -16.94 22.73 12.81
N SER A 235 -17.40 23.91 12.36
CA SER A 235 -18.09 24.99 13.08
C SER A 235 -17.26 26.01 13.90
N ALA A 236 -17.06 27.21 13.31
CA ALA A 236 -17.49 28.48 13.92
C ALA A 236 -17.37 29.64 12.90
N GLY A 237 -18.51 30.15 12.43
CA GLY A 237 -18.65 31.45 11.76
C GLY A 237 -20.07 31.96 12.06
N PRO A 238 -20.26 33.19 12.60
CA PRO A 238 -21.45 33.53 13.37
C PRO A 238 -22.61 34.05 12.51
N ARG A 239 -23.85 33.74 12.92
CA ARG A 239 -25.06 34.48 12.55
C ARG A 239 -25.76 34.95 13.81
N SER A 240 -25.99 36.26 13.92
CA SER A 240 -27.14 36.84 14.61
C SER A 240 -27.24 38.32 14.24
N GLY A 241 -28.35 38.70 13.61
CA GLY A 241 -28.92 40.04 13.72
C GLY A 241 -30.18 39.93 14.60
N PRO A 242 -30.71 41.04 15.15
CA PRO A 242 -32.04 41.07 15.71
C PRO A 242 -33.02 41.90 14.85
N ASP A 243 -34.27 41.44 14.87
CA ASP A 243 -35.45 42.03 14.23
C ASP A 243 -35.85 43.38 14.84
N ALA A 244 -36.59 44.14 14.02
CA ALA A 244 -37.30 45.36 14.37
C ALA A 244 -38.57 45.07 15.19
N ASN A 245 -38.75 45.79 16.30
CA ASN A 245 -39.86 46.71 16.55
C ASN A 245 -39.56 47.59 17.76
#